data_AF-A0A1I7E9T7-F1
#
_entry.id   AF-A0A1I7E9T7-F1
#
_cell.length_a   1.000
_cell.length_b   1.000
_cell.length_c   1.000
_cell.angle_alpha   90.00
_cell.angle_beta   90.00
_cell.angle_gamma   90.00
#
_symmetry.space_group_name_H-M   'P 1'
#
loop_
_entity.id
_entity.type
_entity.pdbx_description
1 polymer ?
#
loop_
_entity_poly.entity_id
_entity_poly.type
_entity_poly.pdbx_seq_one_letter_code
_entity_poly.pdbx_strand_id
1 'polypeptide(L)'
;MSEDDAEEAFYDETCRIVGQCCLMLASNGAETDRAQLVYQLKRLYWLIMVATEKHHTGILLAIEQLETPEMYEERTGRRRE
;
A
#
# COMPACT_ATOMS: atom_id res chain seq x y z
N MET A 1 -5.68 19.31 -16.95
CA MET A 1 -4.79 18.34 -16.30
C MET A 1 -4.20 17.52 -17.42
N SER A 2 -2.89 17.56 -17.58
CA SER A 2 -2.18 16.60 -18.44
C SER A 2 -2.20 15.22 -17.79
N GLU A 3 -1.85 14.18 -18.54
CA GLU A 3 -1.66 12.84 -17.98
C GLU A 3 -0.51 12.84 -16.95
N ASP A 4 0.55 13.61 -17.21
CA ASP A 4 1.70 13.79 -16.29
C ASP A 4 1.28 14.37 -14.93
N ASP A 5 0.39 15.37 -14.92
CA ASP A 5 -0.13 15.97 -13.67
C ASP A 5 -0.91 14.95 -12.83
N ALA A 6 -1.58 13.98 -13.49
CA ALA A 6 -2.34 12.94 -12.82
C ALA A 6 -1.42 11.90 -12.19
N GLU A 7 -0.39 11.47 -12.92
CA GLU A 7 0.60 10.51 -12.45
C GLU A 7 1.39 11.03 -11.25
N GLU A 8 1.82 12.29 -11.28
CA GLU A 8 2.49 12.95 -10.15
C GLU A 8 1.58 12.99 -8.92
N ALA A 9 0.31 13.35 -9.09
CA ALA A 9 -0.66 13.36 -7.98
C ALA A 9 -0.87 11.96 -7.36
N PHE A 10 -0.90 10.90 -8.17
CA PHE A 10 -1.00 9.53 -7.68
C PHE A 10 0.28 9.08 -6.95
N TYR A 11 1.45 9.49 -7.45
CA TYR A 11 2.73 9.20 -6.81
C TYR A 11 2.81 9.88 -5.43
N ASP A 12 2.48 11.17 -5.36
CA ASP A 12 2.47 11.94 -4.10
C ASP A 12 1.50 11.36 -3.08
N GLU A 13 0.30 10.96 -3.53
CA GLU A 13 -0.68 10.30 -2.67
C GLU A 13 -0.13 8.97 -2.13
N THR A 14 0.51 8.17 -3.00
CA THR A 14 1.13 6.89 -2.63
C THR A 14 2.23 7.09 -1.58
N CYS A 15 3.14 8.04 -1.82
CA CYS A 15 4.20 8.40 -0.88
C CYS A 15 3.63 8.88 0.47
N ARG A 16 2.58 9.70 0.45
CA ARG A 16 1.91 10.18 1.67
C ARG A 16 1.34 9.02 2.49
N ILE A 17 0.65 8.09 1.86
CA ILE A 17 0.04 6.93 2.53
C ILE A 17 1.13 6.05 3.14
N VAL A 18 2.19 5.73 2.39
CA VAL A 18 3.31 4.93 2.88
C VAL A 18 3.99 5.63 4.06
N GLY A 19 4.23 6.95 3.96
CA GLY A 19 4.77 7.75 5.06
C GLY A 19 3.91 7.72 6.32
N GLN A 20 2.58 7.75 6.19
CA GLN A 20 1.66 7.59 7.31
C GLN A 20 1.73 6.20 7.96
N CYS A 21 1.90 5.14 7.16
CA CYS A 21 2.14 3.79 7.69
C CYS A 21 3.46 3.71 8.46
N CYS A 22 4.55 4.28 7.94
CA CYS A 22 5.84 4.35 8.63
C CYS A 22 5.72 5.10 9.97
N LEU A 23 5.04 6.26 9.98
CA LEU A 23 4.83 7.05 11.20
C LEU A 23 4.04 6.27 12.25
N MET A 24 2.98 5.57 11.83
CA MET A 24 2.18 4.74 12.73
C MET A 24 3.00 3.60 13.34
N LEU A 25 3.82 2.91 12.54
CA LEU A 25 4.68 1.82 13.04
C LEU A 25 5.72 2.36 14.04
N ALA A 26 6.43 3.43 13.67
CA ALA A 26 7.44 4.05 14.51
C ALA A 26 6.85 4.57 15.83
N SER A 27 5.67 5.18 15.80
CA SER A 27 4.99 5.68 17.00
C SER A 27 4.60 4.56 17.98
N ASN A 28 4.40 3.34 17.47
CA ASN A 28 4.09 2.15 18.26
C ASN A 28 5.33 1.34 18.65
N GLY A 29 6.54 1.83 18.36
CA GLY A 29 7.79 1.11 18.62
C GLY A 29 7.97 -0.15 17.76
N ALA A 30 7.23 -0.27 16.67
CA ALA A 30 7.33 -1.41 15.75
C ALA A 30 8.44 -1.19 14.72
N GLU A 31 9.11 -2.28 14.34
CA GLU A 31 10.06 -2.26 13.24
C GLU A 31 9.34 -1.93 11.93
N THR A 32 10.02 -1.15 11.08
CA THR A 32 9.52 -0.80 9.75
C THR A 32 10.32 -1.58 8.72
N ASP A 33 9.70 -2.64 8.20
CA ASP A 33 10.21 -3.40 7.06
C ASP A 33 9.16 -3.46 5.94
N ARG A 34 9.59 -3.96 4.78
CA ARG A 34 8.74 -4.06 3.58
C ARG A 34 7.50 -4.94 3.82
N ALA A 35 7.64 -6.07 4.51
CA ALA A 35 6.53 -6.98 4.79
C ALA A 35 5.50 -6.36 5.73
N GLN A 36 5.98 -5.68 6.77
CA GLN A 36 5.13 -4.95 7.70
C GLN A 36 4.37 -3.81 7.01
N LEU A 37 5.04 -3.05 6.13
CA LEU A 37 4.38 -2.01 5.34
C LEU A 37 3.28 -2.58 4.43
N VAL A 38 3.57 -3.65 3.68
CA VAL A 38 2.59 -4.31 2.82
C VAL A 38 1.39 -4.84 3.63
N TYR A 39 1.63 -5.40 4.81
CA TYR A 39 0.55 -5.84 5.71
C TYR A 39 -0.34 -4.67 6.14
N GLN A 40 0.25 -3.56 6.59
CA GLN A 40 -0.52 -2.39 7.05
C GLN A 40 -1.30 -1.74 5.91
N LEU A 41 -0.72 -1.64 4.71
CA LEU A 41 -1.38 -1.11 3.53
C LEU A 41 -2.58 -1.96 3.12
N LYS A 42 -2.46 -3.29 3.12
CA LYS A 42 -3.59 -4.20 2.85
C LYS A 42 -4.70 -4.07 3.88
N ARG A 43 -4.32 -3.95 5.16
CA ARG A 43 -5.28 -3.73 6.25
C ARG A 43 -6.01 -2.40 6.08
N LEU A 44 -5.30 -1.32 5.78
CA LEU A 44 -5.87 0.00 5.52
C LEU A 44 -6.80 -0.01 4.31
N TYR A 45 -6.37 -0.63 3.22
CA TYR A 45 -7.18 -0.82 2.01
C TYR A 45 -8.49 -1.54 2.33
N TRP A 46 -8.45 -2.65 3.07
CA TRP A 46 -9.64 -3.40 3.45
C TRP A 46 -10.61 -2.55 4.28
N LEU A 47 -10.10 -1.79 5.26
CA LEU A 47 -10.91 -0.89 6.08
C LEU A 47 -11.63 0.18 5.23
N ILE A 48 -10.93 0.77 4.26
CA ILE A 48 -11.51 1.77 3.36
C ILE A 48 -12.54 1.13 2.41
N MET A 49 -12.23 -0.03 1.84
CA MET A 49 -13.15 -0.78 0.99
C MET A 49 -14.44 -1.12 1.72
N VAL A 50 -14.35 -1.59 2.96
CA VAL A 50 -15.53 -1.90 3.80
C VAL A 50 -16.32 -0.63 4.14
N ALA A 51 -15.65 0.48 4.44
CA ALA A 51 -16.31 1.72 4.84
C ALA A 51 -16.95 2.49 3.68
N THR A 52 -16.41 2.36 2.46
CA THR A 52 -16.77 3.21 1.31
C THR A 52 -17.31 2.44 0.12
N GLU A 53 -17.20 1.11 0.12
CA GLU A 53 -17.48 0.21 -1.02
C GLU A 53 -16.67 0.56 -2.28
N LYS A 54 -15.54 1.27 -2.12
CA LYS A 54 -14.70 1.74 -3.22
C LYS A 54 -13.25 1.29 -3.06
N HIS A 55 -12.64 0.95 -4.19
CA HIS A 55 -11.22 0.68 -4.29
C HIS A 55 -10.43 1.98 -4.17
N HIS A 56 -9.40 1.97 -3.33
CA HIS A 56 -8.48 3.10 -3.20
C HIS A 56 -7.23 2.88 -4.04
N THR A 57 -7.16 3.53 -5.20
CA THR A 57 -6.09 3.33 -6.21
C THR A 57 -4.69 3.57 -5.63
N GLY A 58 -4.46 4.69 -4.91
CA GLY A 58 -3.15 4.97 -4.30
C GLY A 58 -2.65 3.87 -3.35
N ILE A 59 -3.54 3.22 -2.59
CA ILE A 59 -3.12 2.12 -1.70
C ILE A 59 -2.80 0.85 -2.50
N LEU A 60 -3.58 0.56 -3.55
CA LEU A 60 -3.30 -0.57 -4.43
C LEU A 60 -1.95 -0.42 -5.14
N LEU A 61 -1.65 0.79 -5.63
CA LEU A 61 -0.35 1.11 -6.22
C LEU A 61 0.80 0.96 -5.20
N ALA A 62 0.61 1.44 -3.97
CA ALA A 62 1.59 1.26 -2.91
C ALA A 62 1.87 -0.22 -2.61
N ILE A 63 0.82 -1.05 -2.55
CA ILE A 63 0.95 -2.49 -2.35
C ILE A 63 1.68 -3.12 -3.53
N GLU A 64 1.32 -2.76 -4.76
CA GLU A 64 1.94 -3.30 -5.97
C GLU A 64 3.44 -3.02 -6.04
N GLN A 65 3.88 -1.81 -5.66
CA GLN A 65 5.29 -1.44 -5.67
C GLN A 65 6.10 -2.09 -4.55
N LEU A 66 5.47 -2.44 -3.42
CA LEU A 66 6.15 -2.98 -2.25
C LEU A 66 6.04 -4.52 -2.13
N GLU A 67 5.01 -5.14 -2.69
CA GLU A 67 4.79 -6.59 -2.62
C GLU A 67 5.68 -7.31 -3.65
N THR A 68 6.64 -8.09 -3.15
CA THR A 68 7.45 -8.97 -4.02
C THR A 68 6.65 -10.22 -4.44
N PRO A 69 7.06 -10.91 -5.52
CA PRO A 69 6.43 -12.17 -5.93
C PRO A 69 6.40 -13.22 -4.82
N GLU A 70 7.48 -13.32 -4.02
CA GLU A 70 7.57 -14.26 -2.89
C GLU A 70 6.52 -13.94 -1.82
N MET A 71 6.35 -12.67 -1.47
CA MET A 71 5.33 -12.24 -0.51
C MET A 71 3.91 -12.52 -1.01
N TYR A 72 3.68 -12.37 -2.31
CA TYR A 72 2.40 -12.68 -2.94
C TYR A 72 2.14 -14.20 -2.93
N GLU A 73 3.15 -15.01 -3.26
CA GLU A 73 3.11 -16.47 -3.24
C GLU A 73 2.86 -17.03 -1.85
N GLU A 74 3.62 -16.61 -0.84
CA GLU A 74 3.47 -17.05 0.56
C GLU A 74 2.06 -16.83 1.09
N ARG A 75 1.43 -15.72 0.71
CA ARG A 75 0.07 -15.38 1.15
C ARG A 75 -1.01 -16.11 0.35
N THR A 76 -0.87 -16.17 -0.98
CA THR A 76 -1.98 -16.58 -1.87
C THR A 76 -1.86 -18.01 -2.37
N GLY A 77 -0.69 -18.64 -2.24
CA GLY A 77 -0.36 -19.90 -2.89
C GLY A 77 -0.27 -19.81 -4.41
N ARG A 78 -0.27 -18.60 -4.99
CA ARG A 78 -0.22 -18.35 -6.44
C ARG A 78 1.03 -17.57 -6.80
N ARG A 79 1.66 -17.93 -7.92
CA ARG A 79 2.77 -17.16 -8.51
C ARG A 79 2.22 -15.90 -9.18
N ARG A 80 2.88 -14.76 -8.94
CA ARG A 80 2.66 -13.53 -9.70
C ARG A 80 3.51 -13.63 -10.98
N GLU A 81 2.87 -13.52 -12.15
CA GLU A 81 3.55 -13.55 -13.48
C GLU A 81 4.35 -12.27 -13.74
#